data_AF-A0A917NI67-F1
#
_entry.id   AF-A0A917NI67-F1
#
_cell.length_a   1.000
_cell.length_b   1.000
_cell.length_c   1.000
_cell.angle_alpha   90.00
_cell.angle_beta   90.00
_cell.angle_gamma   90.00
#
_symmetry.space_group_name_H-M   'P 1'
#
loop_
_entity.id
_entity.type
_entity.pdbx_description
1 polymer ?
#
loop_
_entity_poly.entity_id
_entity_poly.type
_entity_poly.pdbx_seq_one_letter_code
_entity_poly.pdbx_strand_id
1 'polypeptide(L)'
;MKKRNARPVRWQGKTVGRVAGQTFVKNVVRARHLLRAVGGYAIQAPILEDLHARGVREVRVHEMDTGNVYWTTLETFRTKGKRVNFGHGPQVALPLEHWQCERSAQLSLL
;
A
#
# COMPACT_ATOMS: atom_id res chain seq x y z
N MET A 1 -2.89 -18.88 16.24
CA MET A 1 -1.89 -18.38 15.26
C MET A 1 -0.90 -17.47 15.96
N LYS A 2 0.39 -17.83 16.02
CA LYS A 2 1.44 -16.94 16.56
C LYS A 2 1.50 -15.67 15.70
N LYS A 3 1.35 -14.48 16.30
CA LYS A 3 1.57 -13.19 15.63
C LYS A 3 3.00 -13.20 15.07
N ARG A 4 3.17 -13.46 13.77
CA ARG A 4 4.47 -13.32 13.09
C ARG A 4 4.97 -11.91 13.40
N ASN A 5 6.23 -11.79 13.86
CA ASN A 5 6.90 -10.54 14.24
C ASN A 5 6.75 -9.45 13.16
N ALA A 6 5.64 -8.71 13.19
CA ALA A 6 5.36 -7.68 12.21
C ALA A 6 6.10 -6.41 12.63
N ARG A 7 7.06 -5.98 11.81
CA ARG A 7 7.89 -4.82 12.12
C ARG A 7 7.22 -3.55 11.60
N PRO A 8 6.92 -2.54 12.43
CA PRO A 8 6.30 -1.31 11.98
C PRO A 8 7.22 -0.58 10.99
N VAL A 9 6.62 0.10 10.02
CA VAL A 9 7.29 1.03 9.10
C VAL A 9 6.78 2.42 9.42
N ARG A 10 7.71 3.36 9.61
CA ARG A 10 7.38 4.72 10.04
C ARG A 10 7.82 5.75 9.02
N TRP A 11 7.06 6.84 8.95
CA TRP A 11 7.36 8.05 8.18
C TRP A 11 7.00 9.25 9.02
N GLN A 12 7.96 10.15 9.26
CA GLN A 12 7.77 11.38 10.05
C GLN A 12 7.05 11.09 11.40
N GLY A 13 7.55 10.09 12.14
CA GLY A 13 7.00 9.68 13.44
C GLY A 13 5.73 8.81 13.37
N LYS A 14 5.00 8.79 12.25
CA LYS A 14 3.75 8.04 12.10
C LYS A 14 3.99 6.64 11.56
N THR A 15 3.27 5.64 12.08
CA THR A 15 3.24 4.30 11.50
C THR A 15 2.44 4.33 10.20
N VAL A 16 3.07 4.00 9.08
CA VAL A 16 2.43 3.99 7.76
C VAL A 16 2.17 2.59 7.23
N GLY A 17 2.61 1.56 7.95
CA GLY A 17 2.37 0.16 7.65
C GLY A 17 3.25 -0.75 8.49
N ARG A 18 3.32 -2.02 8.10
CA ARG A 18 4.14 -3.04 8.76
C ARG A 18 4.69 -4.03 7.74
N VAL A 19 5.85 -4.61 8.03
CA VAL A 19 6.38 -5.73 7.26
C VAL A 19 6.11 -7.04 8.00
N ALA A 20 5.52 -8.00 7.32
CA ALA A 20 5.30 -9.36 7.80
C ALA A 20 5.88 -10.35 6.79
N GLY A 21 7.02 -10.97 7.14
CA GLY A 21 7.79 -11.75 6.16
C GLY A 21 8.30 -10.84 5.04
N GLN A 22 7.98 -11.18 3.78
CA GLN A 22 8.34 -10.40 2.59
C GLN A 22 7.22 -9.49 2.08
N THR A 23 6.17 -9.26 2.89
CA THR A 23 5.03 -8.43 2.51
C THR A 23 4.98 -7.17 3.37
N PHE A 24 4.92 -6.01 2.72
CA PHE A 24 4.53 -4.75 3.35
C PHE A 24 3.01 -4.62 3.34
N VAL A 25 2.41 -4.42 4.51
CA VAL A 25 0.96 -4.28 4.69
C VAL A 25 0.66 -2.87 5.18
N LYS A 26 -0.24 -2.19 4.48
CA LYS A 26 -0.72 -0.84 4.80
C LYS A 26 -2.25 -0.83 4.89
N ASN A 27 -2.76 -0.29 5.97
CA ASN A 27 -4.20 -0.04 6.11
C ASN A 27 -4.49 1.37 5.59
N VAL A 28 -5.54 1.52 4.80
CA VAL A 28 -5.98 2.79 4.23
C VAL A 28 -7.48 2.95 4.39
N VAL A 29 -7.94 4.19 4.31
CA VAL A 29 -9.35 4.55 4.10
C VAL A 29 -9.45 5.08 2.66
N ARG A 30 -10.15 4.37 1.77
CA ARG A 30 -10.28 4.68 0.35
C ARG A 30 -10.69 6.13 0.13
N ALA A 31 -11.73 6.58 0.83
CA ALA A 31 -12.26 7.94 0.69
C ALA A 31 -11.22 9.05 0.97
N ARG A 32 -10.18 8.74 1.76
CA ARG A 32 -9.14 9.69 2.18
C ARG A 32 -7.80 9.50 1.47
N HIS A 33 -7.44 8.26 1.12
CA HIS A 33 -6.08 7.91 0.69
C HIS A 33 -5.97 7.52 -0.78
N LEU A 34 -7.09 7.24 -1.46
CA LEU A 34 -7.06 7.00 -2.88
C LEU A 34 -6.75 8.32 -3.60
N LEU A 35 -5.62 8.37 -4.29
CA LEU A 35 -5.22 9.55 -5.04
C LEU A 35 -6.03 9.62 -6.33
N ARG A 36 -7.12 10.40 -6.33
CA ARG A 36 -8.05 10.52 -7.46
C ARG A 36 -7.35 10.91 -8.77
N ALA A 37 -6.36 11.81 -8.70
CA ALA A 37 -5.58 12.24 -9.87
C ALA A 37 -4.81 11.10 -10.57
N VAL A 38 -4.47 10.04 -9.83
CA VAL A 38 -3.76 8.86 -10.35
C VAL A 38 -4.68 7.65 -10.47
N GLY A 39 -5.85 7.69 -9.83
CA GLY A 39 -6.72 6.53 -9.65
C GLY A 39 -5.99 5.39 -8.93
N GLY A 40 -5.23 5.68 -7.88
CA GLY A 40 -4.28 4.73 -7.30
C GLY A 40 -3.83 5.02 -5.87
N TYR A 41 -3.02 4.11 -5.34
CA TYR A 41 -2.43 4.22 -4.01
C TYR A 41 -0.95 4.57 -4.07
N ALA A 42 -0.48 5.27 -3.04
CA ALA A 42 0.91 5.70 -2.96
C ALA A 42 1.63 5.24 -1.70
N ILE A 43 2.93 5.03 -1.87
CA ILE A 43 3.91 4.80 -0.80
C ILE A 43 4.99 5.88 -0.93
N GLN A 44 5.49 6.37 0.20
CA GLN A 44 6.61 7.31 0.21
C GLN A 44 7.83 6.70 -0.49
N ALA A 45 8.49 7.46 -1.37
CA ALA A 45 9.61 6.95 -2.15
C ALA A 45 10.76 6.40 -1.28
N PRO A 46 11.18 7.05 -0.18
CA PRO A 46 12.21 6.49 0.71
C PRO A 46 11.79 5.18 1.38
N ILE A 47 10.48 4.98 1.59
CA ILE A 47 9.98 3.74 2.17
C ILE A 47 10.06 2.60 1.16
N LEU A 48 9.81 2.85 -0.13
CA LEU A 48 9.96 1.80 -1.15
C LEU A 48 11.41 1.29 -1.23
N GLU A 49 12.39 2.20 -1.13
CA GLU A 49 13.80 1.80 -1.11
C GLU A 49 14.17 1.03 0.17
N ASP A 50 13.69 1.47 1.35
CA ASP A 50 13.86 0.71 2.61
C ASP A 50 13.25 -0.70 2.51
N LEU A 51 12.03 -0.81 1.99
CA LEU A 51 11.36 -2.10 1.80
C LEU A 51 12.16 -3.01 0.87
N HIS A 52 12.69 -2.47 -0.23
CA HIS A 52 13.53 -3.22 -1.15
C HIS A 52 14.79 -3.75 -0.46
N ALA A 53 15.51 -2.88 0.26
CA ALA A 53 16.72 -3.25 1.01
C ALA A 53 16.45 -4.33 2.08
N ARG A 54 15.23 -4.37 2.61
CA ARG A 54 14.78 -5.37 3.61
C ARG A 54 14.29 -6.68 2.98
N GLY A 55 14.39 -6.84 1.66
CA GLY A 55 13.96 -8.05 0.96
C GLY A 55 12.44 -8.22 0.86
N VAL A 56 11.67 -7.14 1.03
CA VAL A 56 10.22 -7.13 0.78
C VAL A 56 9.97 -7.24 -0.72
N ARG A 57 9.02 -8.08 -1.10
CA ARG A 57 8.67 -8.38 -2.49
C ARG A 57 7.24 -7.99 -2.82
N GLU A 58 6.34 -8.07 -1.86
CA GLU A 58 4.91 -7.78 -2.04
C GLU A 58 4.50 -6.53 -1.25
N VAL A 59 3.60 -5.75 -1.85
CA VAL A 59 2.87 -4.67 -1.21
C VAL A 59 1.41 -5.06 -1.16
N ARG A 60 0.80 -4.93 0.03
CA ARG A 60 -0.63 -5.16 0.25
C ARG A 60 -1.27 -3.95 0.92
N VAL A 61 -2.38 -3.49 0.35
CA VAL A 61 -3.19 -2.38 0.83
C VAL A 61 -4.57 -2.90 1.24
N HIS A 62 -4.94 -2.68 2.49
CA HIS A 62 -6.26 -3.05 3.02
C HIS A 62 -7.10 -1.77 3.12
N GLU A 63 -8.15 -1.67 2.31
CA GLU A 63 -9.16 -0.62 2.47
C GLU A 63 -10.05 -0.97 3.66
N MET A 64 -9.96 -0.19 4.73
CA MET A 64 -10.69 -0.43 5.97
C MET A 64 -12.17 -0.02 5.87
N ASP A 65 -12.52 0.84 4.94
CA ASP A 65 -13.87 1.37 4.70
C ASP A 65 -14.69 0.55 3.70
N THR A 66 -14.05 -0.18 2.79
CA THR A 66 -14.73 -1.03 1.79
C THR A 66 -14.50 -2.53 2.02
N GLY A 67 -13.48 -2.89 2.80
CA GLY A 67 -13.02 -4.27 2.96
C GLY A 67 -12.20 -4.82 1.79
N ASN A 68 -11.96 -4.04 0.72
CA ASN A 68 -11.15 -4.51 -0.41
C ASN A 68 -9.69 -4.70 -0.01
N VAL A 69 -9.09 -5.74 -0.57
CA VAL A 69 -7.65 -6.01 -0.42
C VAL A 69 -6.99 -5.91 -1.78
N TYR A 70 -6.04 -4.99 -1.91
CA TYR A 70 -5.22 -4.81 -3.10
C TYR A 70 -3.82 -5.35 -2.86
N TRP A 71 -3.23 -6.04 -3.83
CA TRP A 71 -1.83 -6.45 -3.76
C TRP A 71 -1.11 -6.34 -5.11
N THR A 72 0.20 -6.15 -5.02
CA THR A 72 1.10 -6.07 -6.17
C THR A 72 2.54 -6.30 -5.70
N THR A 73 3.50 -6.32 -6.62
CA THR A 73 4.92 -6.45 -6.27
C THR A 73 5.58 -5.09 -6.05
N LEU A 74 6.67 -5.08 -5.28
CA LEU A 74 7.51 -3.89 -5.16
C LEU A 74 8.14 -3.49 -6.51
N GLU A 75 8.40 -4.45 -7.39
CA GLU A 75 8.89 -4.22 -8.75
C GLU A 75 7.86 -3.50 -9.62
N THR A 76 6.56 -3.78 -9.46
CA THR A 76 5.49 -3.05 -10.15
C THR A 76 5.51 -1.57 -9.78
N PHE A 77 5.77 -1.23 -8.51
CA PHE A 77 5.96 0.16 -8.10
C PHE A 77 7.16 0.82 -8.79
N ARG A 78 8.27 0.09 -8.96
CA ARG A 78 9.47 0.63 -9.63
C ARG A 78 9.25 0.86 -11.13
N THR A 79 8.55 -0.05 -11.79
CA THR A 79 8.43 -0.05 -13.26
C THR A 79 7.20 0.70 -13.78
N LYS A 80 6.12 0.74 -13.00
CA LYS A 80 4.82 1.33 -13.41
C LYS A 80 4.35 2.47 -12.51
N GLY A 81 5.02 2.69 -11.38
CA GLY A 81 4.69 3.76 -10.46
C GLY A 81 5.03 5.14 -11.00
N LYS A 82 4.20 6.13 -10.68
CA LYS A 82 4.40 7.55 -11.02
C LYS A 82 4.89 8.30 -9.79
N ARG A 83 6.01 9.02 -9.92
CA ARG A 83 6.49 9.90 -8.84
C ARG A 83 5.55 11.09 -8.70
N VAL A 84 5.10 11.35 -7.47
CA VAL A 84 4.21 12.47 -7.14
C VAL A 84 4.66 13.13 -5.84
N ASN A 85 4.32 14.41 -5.68
CA ASN A 85 4.49 15.13 -4.43
C ASN A 85 3.34 16.12 -4.26
N PHE A 86 2.30 15.72 -3.53
CA PHE A 86 1.11 16.54 -3.27
C PHE A 86 1.18 17.23 -1.89
N GLY A 87 2.36 17.66 -1.46
CA GLY A 87 2.56 18.32 -0.15
C GLY A 87 2.76 17.37 1.04
N HIS A 88 2.84 16.05 0.79
CA HIS A 88 3.07 15.02 1.83
C HIS A 88 4.45 14.35 1.72
N GLY A 89 5.38 15.00 1.01
CA GLY A 89 6.69 14.48 0.66
C GLY A 89 6.67 13.66 -0.64
N PRO A 90 7.84 13.18 -1.09
CA PRO A 90 7.96 12.40 -2.33
C PRO A 90 7.32 11.02 -2.18
N GLN A 91 6.45 10.69 -3.13
CA GLN A 91 5.72 9.43 -3.16
C GLN A 91 5.81 8.79 -4.54
N VAL A 92 5.57 7.49 -4.59
CA VAL A 92 5.31 6.75 -5.83
C VAL A 92 3.87 6.25 -5.76
N ALA A 93 3.04 6.76 -6.66
CA ALA A 93 1.65 6.38 -6.81
C ALA A 93 1.51 5.31 -7.91
N LEU A 94 0.78 4.25 -7.61
CA LEU A 94 0.51 3.17 -8.55
C LEU A 94 -0.99 3.11 -8.87
N PRO A 95 -1.39 3.37 -10.13
CA PRO A 95 -2.77 3.23 -10.59
C PRO A 95 -3.37 1.86 -10.29
N LEU A 96 -4.67 1.81 -9.96
CA LEU A 96 -5.37 0.59 -9.55
C LEU A 96 -5.33 -0.55 -10.59
N GLU A 97 -5.16 -0.23 -11.89
CA GLU A 97 -5.02 -1.23 -12.97
C GLU A 97 -3.77 -2.12 -12.84
N HIS A 98 -2.78 -1.71 -12.04
CA HIS A 98 -1.57 -2.49 -11.77
C HIS A 98 -1.63 -3.26 -10.45
N TRP A 99 -2.81 -3.33 -9.83
CA TRP A 99 -3.06 -4.09 -8.62
C TRP A 99 -3.97 -5.27 -8.92
N GLN A 100 -3.69 -6.38 -8.26
CA GLN A 100 -4.68 -7.42 -8.06
C GLN A 100 -5.62 -6.98 -6.94
N CYS A 101 -6.88 -7.39 -7.00
CA CYS A 101 -7.91 -6.99 -6.06
C CYS A 101 -8.81 -8.15 -5.69
N GLU A 102 -8.92 -8.40 -4.39
CA GLU A 102 -9.95 -9.21 -3.78
C GLU A 102 -10.99 -8.24 -3.24
N ARG A 103 -12.14 -8.19 -3.92
CA ARG A 103 -13.26 -7.37 -3.48
C ARG A 103 -13.94 -8.08 -2.33
N SER A 104 -14.21 -7.35 -1.26
CA SER A 104 -15.11 -7.86 -0.23
C SER A 104 -16.46 -8.10 -0.89
N ALA A 105 -16.96 -9.34 -0.84
CA ALA A 105 -18.34 -9.64 -1.17
C ALA A 105 -19.19 -9.04 -0.04
N GLN A 106 -19.43 -7.74 -0.08
CA GLN A 106 -20.52 -7.19 0.69
C GLN A 106 -21.78 -7.74 0.03
N LEU A 107 -22.28 -8.87 0.57
CA LEU A 107 -23.63 -9.35 0.37
C LEU A 107 -24.53 -8.16 0.60
N SER A 108 -25.08 -7.63 -0.49
CA SER A 108 -26.23 -6.76 -0.45
C SER A 108 -27.36 -7.56 0.19
N LEU A 109 -27.54 -7.39 1.50
CA LEU A 109 -28.82 -7.65 2.15
C LEU A 109 -29.75 -6.50 1.74
N LEU A 110 -30.39 -6.68 0.59
CA LEU A 110 -31.65 -6.03 0.22
C LEU A 110 -32.57 -7.12 -0.35
#